data_AF-A0A3D2XJ97-F1
#
_entry.id   AF-A0A3D2XJ97-F1
#
_cell.length_a   1.000
_cell.length_b   1.000
_cell.length_c   1.000
_cell.angle_alpha   90.00
_cell.angle_beta   90.00
_cell.angle_gamma   90.00
#
_symmetry.space_group_name_H-M   'P 1'
#
loop_
_entity.id
_entity.type
_entity.pdbx_description
1 polymer ?
#
loop_
_entity_poly.entity_id
_entity_poly.type
_entity_poly.pdbx_seq_one_letter_code
_entity_poly.pdbx_strand_id
1 'polypeptide(L)'
;MKSEKSTAFISYLGLLGLLIAYLNNKQLRSNFVSFHIRQSLGLSIGFFMLGYTVGNFDNWTVTLAFWTAFIVLNIYGIATALT
;
A
#
# COMPACT_ATOMS: atom_id res chain seq x y z
N MET A 1 -19.67 5.97 -0.50
CA MET A 1 -19.24 4.56 -0.43
C MET A 1 -18.63 3.98 -1.71
N LYS A 2 -19.36 3.75 -2.82
CA LYS A 2 -18.79 3.03 -3.99
C LYS A 2 -17.56 3.71 -4.60
N SER A 3 -17.59 5.04 -4.73
CA SER A 3 -16.46 5.86 -5.22
C SER A 3 -15.28 5.90 -4.23
N GLU A 4 -15.54 5.92 -2.93
CA GLU A 4 -14.51 5.91 -1.89
C GLU A 4 -13.78 4.57 -1.82
N LYS A 5 -14.50 3.46 -1.87
CA LYS A 5 -13.92 2.11 -1.94
C LYS A 5 -13.06 1.93 -3.18
N SER A 6 -13.52 2.40 -4.34
CA SER A 6 -12.72 2.39 -5.57
C SER A 6 -11.45 3.23 -5.43
N THR A 7 -11.55 4.43 -4.87
CA THR A 7 -10.38 5.31 -4.68
C THR A 7 -9.39 4.74 -3.65
N ALA A 8 -9.88 4.11 -2.58
CA ALA A 8 -9.05 3.40 -1.61
C ALA A 8 -8.32 2.22 -2.26
N PHE A 9 -9.01 1.42 -3.09
CA PHE A 9 -8.38 0.34 -3.86
C PHE A 9 -7.31 0.86 -4.81
N ILE A 10 -7.59 1.93 -5.56
CA ILE A 10 -6.63 2.56 -6.49
C ILE A 10 -5.35 2.97 -5.78
N SER A 11 -5.41 3.36 -4.49
CA SER A 11 -4.22 3.74 -3.72
C SER A 11 -3.18 2.62 -3.60
N TYR A 12 -3.56 1.34 -3.78
CA TYR A 12 -2.66 0.19 -3.74
C TYR A 12 -2.07 -0.20 -5.11
N LEU A 13 -2.45 0.48 -6.21
CA LEU A 13 -1.90 0.22 -7.56
C LEU A 13 -0.56 0.94 -7.76
N GLY A 14 0.38 0.67 -6.86
CA GLY A 14 1.71 1.28 -6.84
C GLY A 14 1.71 2.79 -6.60
N LEU A 15 2.86 3.42 -6.85
CA LEU A 15 3.04 4.87 -6.62
C LEU A 15 2.13 5.74 -7.50
N LEU A 16 1.83 5.29 -8.73
CA LEU A 16 0.92 6.00 -9.63
C LEU A 16 -0.52 5.95 -9.10
N GLY A 17 -0.99 4.77 -8.69
CA GLY A 17 -2.29 4.61 -8.06
C GLY A 17 -2.43 5.45 -6.78
N LEU A 18 -1.39 5.48 -5.96
CA LEU A 18 -1.34 6.31 -4.76
C LEU A 18 -1.48 7.81 -5.06
N LEU A 19 -0.79 8.31 -6.09
CA LEU A 19 -0.91 9.70 -6.53
C LEU A 19 -2.33 10.03 -7.01
N ILE A 20 -2.90 9.16 -7.85
CA ILE A 20 -4.27 9.32 -8.37
C ILE A 20 -5.28 9.33 -7.20
N ALA A 21 -5.16 8.39 -6.26
CA ALA A 21 -6.04 8.31 -5.11
C ALA A 21 -5.94 9.57 -4.22
N TYR A 22 -4.72 10.08 -4.01
CA TYR A 22 -4.49 11.31 -3.27
C TYR A 22 -5.14 12.53 -3.92
N LEU A 23 -4.99 12.69 -5.24
CA LEU A 23 -5.61 13.79 -5.97
C LEU A 23 -7.13 13.70 -5.94
N ASN A 24 -7.69 12.50 -6.13
CA ASN A 24 -9.14 12.28 -6.09
C ASN A 24 -9.73 12.54 -4.68
N ASN A 25 -8.99 12.16 -3.63
CA ASN A 25 -9.42 12.39 -2.26
C ASN A 25 -9.46 13.87 -1.85
N LYS A 26 -8.78 14.79 -2.56
CA LYS A 26 -8.93 16.23 -2.31
C LYS A 26 -10.36 16.73 -2.56
N GLN A 27 -11.08 16.09 -3.48
CA GLN A 27 -12.48 16.39 -3.80
C GLN A 27 -13.43 15.62 -2.88
N LEU A 28 -13.17 14.32 -2.65
CA LEU A 28 -14.00 13.48 -1.80
C LEU A 28 -13.93 13.84 -0.31
N ARG A 29 -12.78 14.34 0.16
CA ARG A 29 -12.48 14.65 1.58
C ARG A 29 -12.84 13.51 2.53
N SER A 30 -12.58 12.28 2.11
CA SER A 30 -12.97 11.09 2.85
C SER A 30 -11.87 10.67 3.84
N ASN A 31 -12.22 10.52 5.11
CA ASN A 31 -11.30 10.00 6.12
C ASN A 31 -10.90 8.55 5.85
N PHE A 32 -11.81 7.76 5.28
CA PHE A 32 -11.56 6.37 4.88
C PHE A 32 -10.48 6.27 3.79
N VAL A 33 -10.64 7.04 2.71
CA VAL A 33 -9.65 7.05 1.62
C VAL A 33 -8.31 7.61 2.12
N SER A 34 -8.34 8.63 2.98
CA SER A 34 -7.13 9.19 3.61
C SER A 34 -6.36 8.17 4.46
N PHE A 35 -7.05 7.24 5.13
CA PHE A 35 -6.43 6.14 5.85
C PHE A 35 -5.69 5.20 4.89
N HIS A 36 -6.35 4.73 3.83
CA HIS A 36 -5.75 3.81 2.86
C HIS A 36 -4.59 4.44 2.07
N ILE A 37 -4.66 5.74 1.75
CA ILE A 37 -3.54 6.50 1.17
C ILE A 37 -2.31 6.45 2.09
N ARG A 38 -2.47 6.75 3.39
CA ARG A 38 -1.35 6.70 4.34
C ARG A 38 -0.82 5.28 4.54
N GLN A 39 -1.70 4.29 4.56
CA GLN A 39 -1.31 2.88 4.68
C GLN A 39 -0.50 2.42 3.46
N SER A 40 -0.99 2.67 2.24
CA SER A 40 -0.30 2.32 0.99
C SER A 40 1.03 3.08 0.83
N LEU A 41 1.06 4.37 1.22
CA LEU A 41 2.30 5.15 1.25
C LEU A 41 3.31 4.57 2.25
N GLY A 42 2.86 4.19 3.45
CA GLY A 42 3.70 3.54 4.45
C GLY A 42 4.26 2.21 3.97
N LEU A 43 3.46 1.38 3.30
CA LEU A 43 3.92 0.15 2.66
C LEU A 43 4.96 0.44 1.59
N SER A 44 4.71 1.42 0.71
CA SER A 44 5.64 1.79 -0.36
C SER A 44 7.01 2.24 0.19
N ILE A 45 7.01 3.12 1.21
CA ILE A 45 8.25 3.57 1.86
C ILE A 45 8.95 2.41 2.57
N GLY A 46 8.20 1.60 3.31
CA GLY A 46 8.72 0.41 3.99
C GLY A 46 9.35 -0.58 3.01
N PHE A 47 8.76 -0.75 1.82
CA PHE A 47 9.32 -1.58 0.76
C PHE A 47 10.69 -1.10 0.32
N PHE A 48 10.85 0.20 0.04
CA PHE A 48 12.14 0.73 -0.41
C PHE A 48 13.19 0.72 0.69
N MET A 49 12.81 1.09 1.93
CA MET A 49 13.73 1.09 3.07
C MET A 49 14.22 -0.32 3.38
N LEU A 50 13.31 -1.27 3.58
CA LEU A 50 13.66 -2.64 3.96
C LEU A 50 14.15 -3.45 2.76
N GLY A 51 13.62 -3.22 1.57
CA GLY A 51 14.02 -3.91 0.35
C GLY A 51 15.49 -3.65 -0.01
N TYR A 52 15.98 -2.42 0.20
CA TYR A 52 17.40 -2.13 0.05
C TYR A 52 18.24 -2.93 1.06
N THR A 53 17.86 -2.94 2.34
CA THR A 53 18.56 -3.69 3.38
C THR A 53 18.54 -5.20 3.11
N VAL A 54 17.38 -5.77 2.79
CA VAL A 54 17.19 -7.20 2.49
C VAL A 54 18.00 -7.62 1.26
N GLY A 55 18.07 -6.78 0.23
CA GLY A 55 18.84 -7.06 -0.99
C GLY A 55 20.35 -7.18 -0.78
N ASN A 56 20.89 -6.72 0.37
CA ASN A 56 22.30 -6.92 0.73
C ASN A 56 22.57 -8.29 1.37
N PHE A 57 21.53 -9.06 1.72
CA PHE A 57 21.69 -10.41 2.28
C PHE A 57 21.57 -11.45 1.16
N ASP A 58 22.62 -12.24 0.96
CA ASP A 58 22.59 -13.42 0.09
C ASP A 58 21.96 -14.62 0.83
N ASN A 59 20.71 -14.46 1.27
CA ASN A 59 19.98 -15.49 2.00
C ASN A 59 18.51 -15.55 1.58
N TRP A 60 18.11 -16.71 1.05
CA TRP A 60 16.75 -16.96 0.58
C TRP A 60 15.70 -16.85 1.69
N THR A 61 16.00 -17.26 2.92
CA THR A 61 15.07 -17.17 4.04
C THR A 61 14.73 -15.71 4.37
N VAL A 62 15.73 -14.81 4.31
CA VAL A 62 15.53 -13.38 4.56
C VAL A 62 14.67 -12.76 3.48
N THR A 63 14.97 -13.06 2.21
CA THR A 63 14.18 -12.60 1.06
C THR A 63 12.73 -13.11 1.11
N LEU A 64 12.53 -14.40 1.40
CA LEU A 64 11.20 -14.98 1.50
C LEU A 64 10.39 -14.37 2.65
N ALA A 65 10.99 -14.23 3.84
CA ALA A 65 10.33 -13.61 4.98
C ALA A 65 9.89 -12.18 4.69
N PHE A 66 10.73 -11.39 4.01
CA PHE A 66 10.39 -10.04 3.57
C PHE A 66 9.19 -10.02 2.62
N TRP A 67 9.23 -10.83 1.56
CA TRP A 67 8.13 -10.89 0.59
C TRP A 67 6.83 -11.40 1.20
N THR A 68 6.89 -12.42 2.07
CA THR A 68 5.70 -12.92 2.77
C THR A 68 5.07 -11.83 3.64
N ALA A 69 5.86 -11.14 4.46
CA ALA A 69 5.35 -10.04 5.29
C ALA A 69 4.73 -8.93 4.43
N PHE A 70 5.40 -8.56 3.33
CA PHE A 70 4.92 -7.49 2.46
C PHE A 70 3.63 -7.86 1.73
N ILE A 71 3.52 -9.09 1.22
CA ILE A 71 2.32 -9.60 0.55
C ILE A 71 1.15 -9.66 1.52
N VAL A 72 1.34 -10.19 2.73
CA VAL A 72 0.27 -10.28 3.75
C VAL A 72 -0.27 -8.90 4.09
N LEU A 73 0.61 -7.92 4.32
CA LEU A 73 0.19 -6.56 4.65
C LEU A 73 -0.52 -5.86 3.49
N ASN A 74 -0.07 -6.08 2.25
CA ASN A 74 -0.75 -5.54 1.07
C ASN A 74 -2.14 -6.15 0.88
N ILE A 75 -2.26 -7.48 0.99
CA ILE A 75 -3.56 -8.16 0.90
C ILE A 75 -4.49 -7.67 2.00
N TYR A 76 -4.00 -7.51 3.23
CA TYR A 76 -4.79 -6.98 4.34
C TYR A 76 -5.29 -5.55 4.07
N GLY A 77 -4.42 -4.67 3.55
CA GLY A 77 -4.82 -3.32 3.16
C GLY A 77 -5.88 -3.29 2.05
N ILE A 78 -5.73 -4.13 1.04
CA ILE A 78 -6.70 -4.25 -0.07
C ILE A 78 -8.04 -4.84 0.42
N ALA A 79 -8.01 -5.90 1.24
CA ALA A 79 -9.20 -6.55 1.76
C ALA A 79 -10.04 -5.60 2.63
N THR A 80 -9.38 -4.80 3.47
CA THR A 80 -10.02 -3.78 4.31
C THR A 80 -10.52 -2.59 3.50
N ALA A 81 -9.94 -2.29 2.33
CA ALA A 81 -10.46 -1.26 1.43
C ALA A 81 -11.76 -1.69 0.70
N LEU A 82 -11.94 -3.00 0.49
CA LEU A 82 -13.08 -3.56 -0.25
C LEU A 82 -14.28 -3.90 0.66
N THR A 83 -14.00 -4.32 1.90
CA THR A 83 -15.02 -4.66 2.92
C THR A 83 -15.76 -3.41 3.40
#